data_AF-A0A514Y9Z7-F1
#
_entry.id   AF-A0A514Y9Z7-F1
#
_cell.length_a   1.000
_cell.length_b   1.000
_cell.length_c   1.000
_cell.angle_alpha   90.00
_cell.angle_beta   90.00
_cell.angle_gamma   90.00
#
_symmetry.space_group_name_H-M   'P 1'
#
loop_
_entity.id
_entity.type
_entity.pdbx_description
1 polymer ?
#
loop_
_entity_poly.entity_id
_entity_poly.type
_entity_poly.pdbx_seq_one_letter_code
_entity_poly.pdbx_strand_id
1 'polypeptide(L)'
;MLAALQQRASGAPLEDASTDSPAGDTSGEEGGEEESPQPTTNPYSRFAFLNDRHKKEFEEEFQGEQYSRLHSRSSPLFPEKCPASNFSKEACLHRLAEGLLTYKVLLKHVEKEYPNSQILQEVRGLSTMLFDQVMKKMKNKKRVTPPTGAEEEQMLKDIASPHDPFDRKIMAHTILHYLANFAFDGKRAIDRREKLRSIGIWHSA
;
A
#
# COMPACT_ATOMS: atom_id res chain seq x y z
N MET A 1 7.44 -31.73 -44.75
CA MET A 1 6.12 -31.93 -44.13
C MET A 1 6.00 -33.41 -43.78
N LEU A 2 5.93 -33.77 -42.50
CA LEU A 2 5.81 -35.16 -42.04
C LEU A 2 4.61 -35.26 -41.11
N ALA A 3 3.87 -36.34 -41.33
CA ALA A 3 2.45 -36.52 -41.04
C ALA A 3 2.12 -36.76 -39.57
N ALA A 4 0.95 -36.26 -39.17
CA ALA A 4 0.30 -36.54 -37.89
C ALA A 4 -0.38 -37.91 -37.93
N LEU A 5 -0.22 -38.69 -36.84
CA LEU A 5 -0.97 -39.92 -36.60
C LEU A 5 -2.19 -39.63 -35.73
N GLN A 6 -3.33 -40.14 -36.18
CA GLN A 6 -4.65 -40.01 -35.59
C GLN A 6 -5.20 -41.42 -35.41
N GLN A 7 -5.73 -41.75 -34.23
CA GLN A 7 -6.68 -42.85 -33.98
C GLN A 7 -7.30 -42.64 -32.59
N ARG A 8 -8.51 -42.08 -32.46
CA ARG A 8 -9.88 -42.66 -32.56
C ARG A 8 -10.30 -43.57 -31.38
N ALA A 9 -11.01 -42.91 -30.46
CA ALA A 9 -12.22 -43.24 -29.68
C ALA A 9 -12.90 -44.61 -29.80
N SER A 10 -13.51 -45.03 -28.67
CA SER A 10 -14.93 -45.45 -28.45
C SER A 10 -14.97 -46.42 -27.25
N GLY A 11 -15.89 -46.48 -26.29
CA GLY A 11 -17.17 -45.83 -25.98
C GLY A 11 -17.66 -46.46 -24.66
N ALA A 12 -18.49 -45.75 -23.88
CA ALA A 12 -19.12 -46.19 -22.60
C ALA A 12 -20.25 -47.24 -22.84
N PRO A 13 -20.90 -47.90 -21.84
CA PRO A 13 -21.74 -47.26 -20.79
C PRO A 13 -21.98 -47.97 -19.41
N LEU A 14 -22.31 -47.13 -18.41
CA LEU A 14 -23.25 -47.15 -17.25
C LEU A 14 -23.80 -48.40 -16.49
N GLU A 15 -24.20 -48.10 -15.23
CA GLU A 15 -25.13 -48.75 -14.26
C GLU A 15 -24.55 -49.83 -13.31
N ASP A 16 -24.93 -49.98 -12.03
CA ASP A 16 -25.61 -49.20 -10.97
C ASP A 16 -25.43 -50.01 -9.62
N ALA A 17 -25.62 -49.33 -8.49
CA ALA A 17 -26.06 -49.83 -7.15
C ALA A 17 -25.18 -50.71 -6.20
N SER A 18 -24.78 -50.06 -5.09
CA SER A 18 -25.17 -50.31 -3.67
C SER A 18 -24.38 -51.23 -2.70
N THR A 19 -24.14 -50.63 -1.52
CA THR A 19 -23.97 -51.17 -0.14
C THR A 19 -22.65 -51.87 0.22
N ASP A 20 -21.84 -51.29 1.11
CA ASP A 20 -21.92 -51.48 2.58
C ASP A 20 -20.80 -50.66 3.28
N SER A 21 -21.09 -50.12 4.45
CA SER A 21 -20.09 -49.46 5.32
C SER A 21 -19.29 -50.52 6.08
N PRO A 22 -18.09 -50.19 6.59
CA PRO A 22 -18.04 -49.98 8.03
C PRO A 22 -17.13 -48.83 8.49
N ALA A 23 -17.47 -48.38 9.69
CA ALA A 23 -16.83 -47.31 10.44
C ALA A 23 -15.32 -47.51 10.64
N GLY A 24 -14.59 -46.40 10.60
CA GLY A 24 -13.21 -46.29 11.03
C GLY A 24 -12.96 -44.86 11.52
N ASP A 25 -12.94 -44.69 12.83
CA ASP A 25 -12.56 -43.46 13.50
C ASP A 25 -11.16 -43.03 13.05
N THR A 26 -11.07 -41.87 12.41
CA THR A 26 -9.81 -41.14 12.30
C THR A 26 -10.02 -39.72 12.79
N SER A 27 -9.51 -39.52 14.00
CA SER A 27 -9.19 -38.24 14.63
C SER A 27 -8.32 -37.43 13.67
N GLY A 28 -8.96 -36.61 12.83
CA GLY A 28 -8.31 -35.65 11.96
C GLY A 28 -8.14 -34.33 12.69
N GLU A 29 -6.89 -33.89 12.78
CA GLU A 29 -6.45 -32.60 13.29
C GLU A 29 -7.41 -31.46 12.91
N GLU A 30 -7.77 -30.63 13.89
CA GLU A 30 -8.29 -29.28 13.63
C GLU A 30 -7.24 -28.58 12.76
N GLY A 31 -7.49 -28.61 11.44
CA GLY A 31 -6.82 -27.75 10.51
C GLY A 31 -7.02 -26.34 11.04
N GLY A 32 -5.93 -25.75 11.52
CA GLY A 32 -5.88 -24.34 11.83
C GLY A 32 -6.42 -23.63 10.60
N GLU A 33 -7.64 -23.12 10.72
CA GLU A 33 -8.17 -22.18 9.76
C GLU A 33 -7.08 -21.12 9.61
N GLU A 34 -6.47 -21.06 8.43
CA GLU A 34 -5.78 -19.85 8.01
C GLU A 34 -6.84 -18.76 8.09
N GLU A 35 -6.87 -18.09 9.25
CA GLU A 35 -7.73 -16.97 9.53
C GLU A 35 -7.36 -15.91 8.50
N SER A 36 -8.06 -15.95 7.36
CA SER A 36 -8.01 -14.91 6.35
C SER A 36 -8.19 -13.60 7.09
N PRO A 37 -7.18 -12.70 7.14
CA PRO A 37 -7.25 -11.53 7.99
C PRO A 37 -8.50 -10.75 7.62
N GLN A 38 -9.45 -10.64 8.56
CA GLN A 38 -10.64 -9.83 8.36
C GLN A 38 -10.19 -8.44 7.88
N PRO A 39 -10.88 -7.83 6.89
CA PRO A 39 -10.52 -6.51 6.41
C PRO A 39 -10.68 -5.51 7.56
N THR A 40 -9.57 -5.18 8.21
CA THR A 40 -9.55 -4.17 9.26
C THR A 40 -10.04 -2.86 8.64
N THR A 41 -11.12 -2.30 9.18
CA THR A 41 -11.70 -1.01 8.72
C THR A 41 -10.76 0.17 8.97
N ASN A 42 -9.69 -0.04 9.74
CA ASN A 42 -8.67 0.95 10.01
C ASN A 42 -7.68 1.03 8.83
N PRO A 43 -7.58 2.17 8.12
CA PRO A 43 -6.69 2.29 6.96
C PRO A 43 -5.22 2.09 7.33
N TYR A 44 -4.81 2.40 8.56
CA TYR A 44 -3.42 2.28 8.99
C TYR A 44 -2.99 0.82 9.19
N SER A 45 -3.85 -0.06 9.72
CA SER A 45 -3.52 -1.49 9.81
C SER A 45 -3.47 -2.13 8.42
N ARG A 46 -4.34 -1.70 7.50
CA ARG A 46 -4.28 -2.15 6.10
C ARG A 46 -2.99 -1.67 5.40
N PHE A 47 -2.54 -0.44 5.66
CA PHE A 47 -1.23 0.03 5.19
C PHE A 47 -0.07 -0.84 5.72
N ALA A 48 -0.12 -1.29 6.98
CA ALA A 48 0.92 -2.17 7.55
C ALA A 48 0.98 -3.50 6.80
N PHE A 49 -0.18 -4.15 6.62
CA PHE A 49 -0.28 -5.38 5.84
C PHE A 49 0.23 -5.20 4.39
N LEU A 50 -0.14 -4.12 3.72
CA LEU A 50 0.33 -3.83 2.37
C LEU A 50 1.82 -3.55 2.30
N ASN A 51 2.39 -2.90 3.31
CA ASN A 51 3.81 -2.64 3.38
C ASN A 51 4.61 -3.95 3.54
N ASP A 52 4.10 -4.91 4.31
CA ASP A 52 4.72 -6.24 4.41
C ASP A 52 4.63 -7.02 3.10
N ARG A 53 3.50 -6.94 2.39
CA ARG A 53 3.35 -7.53 1.05
C ARG A 53 4.28 -6.85 0.03
N HIS A 54 4.36 -5.52 0.06
CA HIS A 54 5.25 -4.73 -0.80
C HIS A 54 6.72 -5.09 -0.60
N LYS A 55 7.13 -5.31 0.66
CA LYS A 55 8.47 -5.77 0.97
C LYS A 55 8.77 -7.12 0.31
N LYS A 56 7.85 -8.09 0.41
CA LYS A 56 8.00 -9.41 -0.24
C LYS A 56 8.10 -9.28 -1.76
N GLU A 57 7.18 -8.56 -2.40
CA GLU A 57 7.20 -8.33 -3.86
C GLU A 57 8.51 -7.67 -4.33
N PHE A 58 9.04 -6.72 -3.55
CA PHE A 58 10.34 -6.09 -3.86
C PHE A 58 11.51 -7.07 -3.77
N GLU A 59 11.58 -7.84 -2.68
CA GLU A 59 12.68 -8.79 -2.44
C GLU A 59 12.67 -9.94 -3.46
N GLU A 60 11.48 -10.32 -3.94
CA GLU A 60 11.30 -11.28 -5.03
C GLU A 60 11.77 -10.73 -6.40
N GLU A 61 11.40 -9.49 -6.73
CA GLU A 61 11.79 -8.87 -8.01
C GLU A 61 13.28 -8.49 -8.07
N PHE A 62 13.82 -7.97 -6.96
CA PHE A 62 15.18 -7.42 -6.89
C PHE A 62 16.09 -8.27 -6.00
N GLN A 63 16.34 -9.52 -6.43
CA GLN A 63 17.22 -10.44 -5.71
C GLN A 63 18.59 -9.81 -5.45
N GLY A 64 18.98 -9.75 -4.17
CA GLY A 64 20.25 -9.15 -3.73
C GLY A 64 20.17 -7.67 -3.35
N GLU A 65 19.07 -6.97 -3.66
CA GLU A 65 18.79 -5.65 -3.11
C GLU A 65 18.06 -5.75 -1.77
N GLN A 66 18.49 -4.93 -0.81
CA GLN A 66 17.85 -4.90 0.50
C GLN A 66 16.73 -3.87 0.49
N TYR A 67 15.53 -4.27 0.90
CA TYR A 67 14.38 -3.37 1.01
C TYR A 67 14.66 -2.14 1.89
N SER A 68 15.49 -2.29 2.94
CA SER A 68 15.93 -1.20 3.81
C SER A 68 16.69 -0.08 3.07
N ARG A 69 17.31 -0.37 1.92
CA ARG A 69 18.02 0.62 1.09
C ARG A 69 17.08 1.55 0.34
N LEU A 70 15.78 1.24 0.24
CA LEU A 70 14.82 2.20 -0.32
C LEU A 70 14.79 3.50 0.50
N HIS A 71 15.05 3.42 1.82
CA HIS A 71 15.12 4.59 2.69
C HIS A 71 16.28 5.56 2.36
N SER A 72 17.37 5.09 1.74
CA SER A 72 18.49 5.98 1.36
C SER A 72 18.25 6.68 0.02
N ARG A 73 17.19 6.31 -0.72
CA ARG A 73 16.86 6.86 -2.05
C ARG A 73 15.82 7.98 -1.98
N SER A 74 15.89 8.82 -0.93
CA SER A 74 14.94 9.91 -0.73
C SER A 74 14.93 10.89 -1.91
N SER A 75 13.74 11.32 -2.33
CA SER A 75 13.56 12.42 -3.27
C SER A 75 13.13 13.70 -2.55
N PRO A 76 13.58 14.89 -2.99
CA PRO A 76 13.03 16.17 -2.50
C PRO A 76 11.52 16.33 -2.74
N LEU A 77 10.96 15.55 -3.67
CA LEU A 77 9.52 15.53 -3.95
C LEU A 77 8.72 14.79 -2.88
N PHE A 78 9.37 14.00 -2.03
CA PHE A 78 8.66 13.28 -0.97
C PHE A 78 8.24 14.25 0.14
N PRO A 79 6.95 14.28 0.51
CA PRO A 79 6.45 15.13 1.56
C PRO A 79 7.19 14.93 2.88
N GLU A 80 7.51 16.05 3.53
CA GLU A 80 8.10 16.01 4.87
C GLU A 80 7.14 15.40 5.89
N LYS A 81 7.70 14.63 6.84
CA LYS A 81 6.95 14.16 8.01
C LYS A 81 6.51 15.31 8.93
N CYS A 82 5.52 15.04 9.78
CA CYS A 82 5.16 15.97 10.86
C CYS A 82 6.29 16.01 11.92
N PRO A 83 6.78 17.21 12.29
CA PRO A 83 7.76 17.34 13.37
C PRO A 83 7.26 16.74 14.70
N ALA A 84 8.19 16.22 15.50
CA ALA A 84 7.86 15.55 16.77
C ALA A 84 7.47 16.53 17.90
N SER A 85 7.92 17.78 17.84
CA SER A 85 7.66 18.86 18.80
C SER A 85 7.33 20.18 18.07
N ASN A 86 6.81 21.16 18.80
CA ASN A 86 6.59 22.55 18.33
C ASN A 86 5.78 22.68 17.03
N PHE A 87 4.87 21.74 16.79
CA PHE A 87 4.04 21.72 15.58
C PHE A 87 2.60 21.38 15.95
N SER A 88 1.67 22.27 15.61
CA SER A 88 0.26 22.14 16.01
C SER A 88 -0.40 20.93 15.35
N LYS A 89 -1.48 20.41 15.97
CA LYS A 89 -2.28 19.34 15.36
C LYS A 89 -2.81 19.75 13.99
N GLU A 90 -3.28 20.99 13.87
CA GLU A 90 -3.83 21.52 12.62
C GLU A 90 -2.77 21.59 11.52
N ALA A 91 -1.55 22.06 11.85
CA ALA A 91 -0.45 22.10 10.90
C ALA A 91 -0.03 20.69 10.43
N CYS A 92 -0.06 19.69 11.34
CA CYS A 92 0.20 18.30 10.95
C CYS A 92 -0.88 17.73 10.03
N LEU A 93 -2.14 18.02 10.31
CA LEU A 93 -3.23 17.60 9.42
C LEU A 93 -3.13 18.26 8.04
N HIS A 94 -2.78 19.55 7.96
CA HIS A 94 -2.49 20.23 6.68
C HIS A 94 -1.39 19.54 5.89
N ARG A 95 -0.24 19.31 6.52
CA ARG A 95 0.91 18.65 5.90
C ARG A 95 0.58 17.23 5.43
N LEU A 96 -0.21 16.49 6.21
CA LEU A 96 -0.69 15.17 5.80
C LEU A 96 -1.60 15.24 4.57
N ALA A 97 -2.54 16.18 4.53
CA ALA A 97 -3.44 16.34 3.40
C ALA A 97 -2.68 16.71 2.11
N GLU A 98 -1.77 17.69 2.18
CA GLU A 98 -0.93 18.11 1.05
C GLU A 98 0.01 16.99 0.60
N GLY A 99 0.60 16.26 1.55
CA GLY A 99 1.46 15.13 1.23
C GLY A 99 0.70 13.99 0.55
N LEU A 100 -0.52 13.68 0.97
CA LEU A 100 -1.35 12.66 0.30
C LEU A 100 -1.73 13.08 -1.12
N LEU A 101 -1.97 14.36 -1.38
CA LEU A 101 -2.18 14.89 -2.74
C LEU A 101 -0.90 14.79 -3.58
N THR A 102 0.26 15.06 -2.99
CA THR A 102 1.57 14.86 -3.64
C THR A 102 1.77 13.39 -4.02
N TYR A 103 1.54 12.46 -3.09
CA TYR A 103 1.66 11.03 -3.39
C TYR A 103 0.65 10.54 -4.43
N LYS A 104 -0.57 11.11 -4.49
CA LYS A 104 -1.52 10.81 -5.56
C LYS A 104 -0.91 11.05 -6.96
N VAL A 105 -0.11 12.11 -7.10
CA VAL A 105 0.65 12.40 -8.33
C VAL A 105 1.76 11.38 -8.52
N LEU A 106 2.62 11.19 -7.52
CA LEU A 106 3.78 10.28 -7.60
C LEU A 106 3.38 8.83 -7.91
N LEU A 107 2.20 8.38 -7.45
CA LEU A 107 1.66 7.05 -7.76
C LEU A 107 1.35 6.84 -9.25
N LYS A 108 1.32 7.90 -10.08
CA LYS A 108 1.25 7.75 -11.55
C LYS A 108 2.56 7.20 -12.13
N HIS A 109 3.70 7.46 -11.49
CA HIS A 109 4.97 6.79 -11.85
C HIS A 109 4.91 5.29 -11.55
N VAL A 110 4.34 4.91 -10.40
CA VAL A 110 4.13 3.51 -10.03
C VAL A 110 3.18 2.82 -11.02
N GLU A 111 2.10 3.47 -11.42
CA GLU A 111 1.16 2.95 -12.43
C GLU A 111 1.82 2.72 -13.78
N LYS A 112 2.71 3.62 -14.20
CA LYS A 112 3.42 3.50 -15.46
C LYS A 112 4.33 2.27 -15.48
N GLU A 113 5.07 2.02 -14.41
CA GLU A 113 6.01 0.89 -14.34
C GLU A 113 5.29 -0.43 -13.97
N TYR A 114 4.16 -0.36 -13.26
CA TYR A 114 3.38 -1.52 -12.78
C TYR A 114 1.85 -1.32 -12.96
N PRO A 115 1.33 -1.34 -14.20
CA PRO A 115 -0.07 -1.01 -14.48
C PRO A 115 -1.09 -1.98 -13.86
N ASN A 116 -0.68 -3.22 -13.60
CA ASN A 116 -1.53 -4.27 -13.03
C ASN A 116 -1.23 -4.54 -11.54
N SER A 117 -0.50 -3.64 -10.85
CA SER A 117 -0.14 -3.84 -9.44
C SER A 117 -1.39 -3.80 -8.54
N GLN A 118 -1.65 -4.91 -7.84
CA GLN A 118 -2.69 -4.98 -6.83
C GLN A 118 -2.35 -4.10 -5.62
N ILE A 119 -1.07 -4.01 -5.24
CA ILE A 119 -0.61 -3.08 -4.19
C ILE A 119 -0.98 -1.65 -4.55
N LEU A 120 -0.72 -1.21 -5.78
CA LEU A 120 -1.05 0.13 -6.22
C LEU A 120 -2.56 0.43 -6.10
N GLN A 121 -3.42 -0.49 -6.54
CA GLN A 121 -4.87 -0.33 -6.45
C GLN A 121 -5.34 -0.14 -5.00
N GLU A 122 -4.86 -0.99 -4.08
CA GLU A 122 -5.23 -0.90 -2.67
C GLU A 122 -4.67 0.37 -2.01
N VAL A 123 -3.40 0.71 -2.28
CA VAL A 123 -2.74 1.92 -1.75
C VAL A 123 -3.46 3.19 -2.20
N ARG A 124 -3.97 3.25 -3.44
CA ARG A 124 -4.79 4.38 -3.91
C ARG A 124 -6.10 4.53 -3.12
N GLY A 125 -6.80 3.42 -2.91
CA GLY A 125 -8.03 3.39 -2.12
C GLY A 125 -7.78 3.85 -0.68
N LEU A 126 -6.75 3.31 -0.04
CA LEU A 126 -6.39 3.68 1.33
C LEU A 126 -5.92 5.12 1.47
N SER A 127 -5.12 5.61 0.52
CA SER A 127 -4.66 7.00 0.51
C SER A 127 -5.83 7.97 0.39
N THR A 128 -6.83 7.63 -0.42
CA THR A 128 -8.08 8.39 -0.56
C THR A 128 -8.87 8.40 0.74
N MET A 129 -9.07 7.22 1.34
CA MET A 129 -9.76 7.10 2.63
C MET A 129 -9.06 7.89 3.75
N LEU A 130 -7.73 7.81 3.80
CA LEU A 130 -6.92 8.54 4.77
C LEU A 130 -7.02 10.05 4.53
N PHE A 131 -6.96 10.51 3.28
CA PHE A 131 -7.15 11.91 2.92
C PHE A 131 -8.52 12.42 3.42
N ASP A 132 -9.60 11.68 3.17
CA ASP A 132 -10.93 12.07 3.64
C ASP A 132 -11.02 12.14 5.17
N GLN A 133 -10.38 11.20 5.88
CA GLN A 133 -10.31 11.21 7.35
C GLN A 133 -9.52 12.41 7.89
N VAL A 134 -8.39 12.74 7.27
CA VAL A 134 -7.58 13.92 7.60
C VAL A 134 -8.40 15.18 7.38
N MET A 135 -9.01 15.33 6.19
CA MET A 135 -9.85 16.47 5.85
C MET A 135 -11.06 16.62 6.78
N LYS A 136 -11.64 15.52 7.29
CA LYS A 136 -12.71 15.58 8.31
C LYS A 136 -12.23 16.12 9.65
N LYS A 137 -11.00 15.80 10.07
CA LYS A 137 -10.40 16.27 11.33
C LYS A 137 -9.90 17.71 11.29
N MET A 138 -9.66 18.27 10.10
CA MET A 138 -9.16 19.64 9.91
C MET A 138 -10.21 20.70 10.16
N LYS A 139 -9.82 21.80 10.82
CA LYS A 139 -10.66 22.98 10.99
C LYS A 139 -10.69 23.84 9.73
N ASN A 140 -9.53 24.05 9.09
CA ASN A 140 -9.33 25.00 7.99
C ASN A 140 -9.12 24.31 6.64
N LYS A 141 -10.05 23.45 6.24
CA LYS A 141 -9.97 22.61 5.02
C LYS A 141 -9.62 23.37 3.73
N LYS A 142 -10.12 24.61 3.58
CA LYS A 142 -9.97 25.43 2.37
C LYS A 142 -8.53 25.81 2.04
N ARG A 143 -7.56 25.60 2.95
CA ARG A 143 -6.15 25.92 2.69
C ARG A 143 -5.38 24.77 2.03
N VAL A 144 -5.97 23.58 1.91
CA VAL A 144 -5.35 22.47 1.18
C VAL A 144 -5.60 22.66 -0.31
N THR A 145 -4.53 22.90 -1.07
CA THR A 145 -4.61 23.11 -2.52
C THR A 145 -3.97 21.92 -3.23
N PRO A 146 -4.67 21.25 -4.15
CA PRO A 146 -4.07 20.20 -4.96
C PRO A 146 -3.06 20.78 -5.95
N PRO A 147 -2.01 20.04 -6.32
CA PRO A 147 -1.13 20.42 -7.42
C PRO A 147 -1.93 20.66 -8.70
N THR A 148 -1.57 21.70 -9.45
CA THR A 148 -2.10 22.00 -10.77
C THR A 148 -1.56 21.02 -11.80
N GLY A 149 -2.20 20.91 -12.97
CA GLY A 149 -1.75 19.98 -14.02
C GLY A 149 -0.29 20.20 -14.46
N ALA A 150 0.18 21.46 -14.49
CA ALA A 150 1.57 21.79 -14.80
C ALA A 150 2.54 21.35 -13.69
N GLU A 151 2.16 21.54 -12.43
CA GLU A 151 2.95 21.06 -11.28
C GLU A 151 2.99 19.53 -11.26
N GLU A 152 1.87 18.86 -11.51
CA GLU A 152 1.82 17.40 -11.61
C GLU A 152 2.75 16.87 -12.70
N GLU A 153 2.74 17.48 -13.88
CA GLU A 153 3.60 17.10 -14.99
C GLU A 153 5.08 17.31 -14.65
N GLN A 154 5.42 18.42 -14.01
CA GLN A 154 6.79 18.71 -13.60
C GLN A 154 7.28 17.70 -12.56
N MET A 155 6.48 17.40 -11.54
CA MET A 155 6.82 16.38 -10.53
C MET A 155 7.08 15.00 -11.14
N LEU A 156 6.30 14.61 -12.15
CA LEU A 156 6.48 13.35 -12.86
C LEU A 156 7.75 13.32 -13.71
N LYS A 157 8.14 14.46 -14.29
CA LYS A 157 9.44 14.58 -14.99
C LYS A 157 10.59 14.50 -14.00
N ASP A 158 10.49 15.17 -12.86
CA ASP A 158 11.54 15.25 -11.85
C ASP A 158 11.77 13.93 -11.11
N ILE A 159 10.73 13.10 -10.94
CA ILE A 159 10.85 11.78 -10.31
C ILE A 159 11.28 10.67 -11.28
N ALA A 160 11.04 10.84 -12.59
CA ALA A 160 11.33 9.82 -13.58
C ALA A 160 12.83 9.78 -13.89
N SER A 161 13.47 8.62 -13.68
CA SER A 161 14.79 8.36 -14.27
C SER A 161 14.61 8.09 -15.77
N PRO A 162 15.13 8.95 -16.67
CA PRO A 162 14.76 8.89 -18.07
C PRO A 162 15.35 7.69 -18.83
N HIS A 163 16.39 7.04 -18.31
CA HIS A 163 17.19 6.12 -19.13
C HIS A 163 17.37 4.71 -18.54
N ASP A 164 17.24 4.50 -17.24
CA ASP A 164 17.47 3.18 -16.63
C ASP A 164 16.15 2.52 -16.14
N PRO A 165 15.72 1.39 -16.76
CA PRO A 165 14.57 0.62 -16.27
C PRO A 165 14.70 0.16 -14.81
N PHE A 166 15.92 -0.17 -14.37
CA PHE A 166 16.14 -0.58 -12.99
C PHE A 166 15.85 0.58 -12.03
N ASP A 167 16.47 1.75 -12.23
CA ASP A 167 16.19 2.93 -11.41
C ASP A 167 14.73 3.38 -11.44
N ARG A 168 14.05 3.30 -12.59
CA ARG A 168 12.61 3.64 -12.65
C ARG A 168 11.76 2.74 -11.77
N LYS A 169 12.00 1.44 -11.81
CA LYS A 169 11.28 0.47 -10.98
C LYS A 169 11.65 0.61 -9.51
N ILE A 170 12.94 0.77 -9.19
CA ILE A 170 13.36 1.05 -7.82
C ILE A 170 12.67 2.33 -7.30
N MET A 171 12.56 3.38 -8.11
CA MET A 171 11.84 4.59 -7.73
C MET A 171 10.34 4.32 -7.46
N ALA A 172 9.69 3.47 -8.26
CA ALA A 172 8.30 3.08 -8.01
C ALA A 172 8.14 2.37 -6.64
N HIS A 173 9.05 1.44 -6.30
CA HIS A 173 9.06 0.82 -4.96
C HIS A 173 9.41 1.84 -3.87
N THR A 174 10.31 2.79 -4.14
CA THR A 174 10.67 3.85 -3.19
C THR A 174 9.45 4.73 -2.88
N ILE A 175 8.65 5.11 -3.88
CA ILE A 175 7.40 5.87 -3.69
C ILE A 175 6.44 5.12 -2.77
N LEU A 176 6.21 3.82 -3.01
CA LEU A 176 5.33 3.00 -2.18
C LEU A 176 5.83 2.91 -0.73
N HIS A 177 7.14 2.69 -0.54
CA HIS A 177 7.78 2.63 0.76
C HIS A 177 7.61 3.94 1.55
N TYR A 178 7.88 5.07 0.91
CA TYR A 178 7.79 6.39 1.53
C TYR A 178 6.34 6.79 1.84
N LEU A 179 5.37 6.42 1.00
CA LEU A 179 3.95 6.64 1.27
C LEU A 179 3.47 5.86 2.51
N ALA A 180 3.84 4.59 2.64
CA ALA A 180 3.51 3.80 3.83
C ALA A 180 4.08 4.43 5.10
N ASN A 181 5.38 4.78 5.08
CA ASN A 181 6.03 5.46 6.20
C ASN A 181 5.38 6.81 6.54
N PHE A 182 5.03 7.60 5.52
CA PHE A 182 4.36 8.89 5.69
C PHE A 182 3.01 8.73 6.40
N ALA A 183 2.23 7.70 6.04
CA ALA A 183 0.98 7.38 6.72
C ALA A 183 1.21 6.99 8.19
N PHE A 184 2.20 6.14 8.49
CA PHE A 184 2.50 5.72 9.86
C PHE A 184 3.02 6.86 10.73
N ASP A 185 3.93 7.67 10.21
CA ASP A 185 4.46 8.84 10.91
C ASP A 185 3.36 9.87 11.17
N GLY A 186 2.49 10.09 10.19
CA GLY A 186 1.29 10.90 10.33
C GLY A 186 0.38 10.44 11.46
N LYS A 187 0.05 9.14 11.49
CA LYS A 187 -0.74 8.53 12.55
C LYS A 187 -0.12 8.78 13.92
N ARG A 188 1.15 8.42 14.06
CA ARG A 188 1.90 8.55 15.32
C ARG A 188 1.92 10.00 15.81
N ALA A 189 2.11 10.93 14.88
CA ALA A 189 2.11 12.36 15.17
C ALA A 189 0.73 12.86 15.67
N ILE A 190 -0.37 12.42 15.05
CA ILE A 190 -1.72 12.79 15.47
C ILE A 190 -2.05 12.16 16.83
N ASP A 191 -1.84 10.86 16.99
CA ASP A 191 -2.17 10.11 18.21
C ASP A 191 -1.43 10.68 19.43
N ARG A 192 -0.14 10.98 19.28
CA ARG A 192 0.66 11.59 20.36
C ARG A 192 0.05 12.91 20.82
N ARG A 193 -0.42 13.74 19.90
CA ARG A 193 -1.03 15.05 20.22
C ARG A 193 -2.40 14.91 20.84
N GLU A 194 -3.20 13.94 20.37
CA GLU A 194 -4.50 13.64 20.97
C GLU A 194 -4.33 13.14 22.42
N LYS A 195 -3.34 12.28 22.67
CA LYS A 195 -2.97 11.81 24.01
C LYS A 195 -2.44 12.93 24.92
N LEU A 196 -1.56 13.79 24.44
CA LEU A 196 -1.06 14.91 25.25
C LEU A 196 -2.17 15.89 25.63
N ARG A 197 -3.15 16.11 24.74
CA ARG A 197 -4.33 16.93 25.04
C ARG A 197 -5.22 16.29 26.10
N SER A 198 -5.41 14.97 26.07
CA SER A 198 -6.26 14.28 27.06
C SER A 198 -5.64 14.23 28.46
N ILE A 199 -4.30 14.29 28.57
CA ILE A 199 -3.58 14.28 29.85
C ILE A 199 -3.36 15.72 30.39
N GLY A 200 -3.84 16.76 29.68
CA GLY A 200 -3.74 18.15 30.13
C GLY A 200 -2.33 18.75 30.06
N ILE A 201 -1.38 18.12 29.35
CA ILE A 201 0.03 18.56 29.28
C ILE A 201 0.23 19.65 28.20
N TRP A 202 -0.75 20.54 27.99
CA TRP A 202 -0.57 21.70 27.11
C TRP A 202 -1.05 22.97 27.82
N HIS A 203 -0.10 23.69 28.40
CA HIS A 203 -0.17 25.13 28.56
C HIS A 203 0.65 25.79 27.44
N SER A 204 -0.02 26.72 26.77
CA SER A 204 0.41 27.75 25.82
C SER A 204 1.86 27.76 25.30
N ALA A 205 1.97 27.83 23.97
CA ALA A 205 2.95 28.65 23.27
C ALA A 205 2.23 29.34 22.10
#